data_AF-A0A2E7MNK0-F1
#
_entry.id   AF-A0A2E7MNK0-F1
#
_cell.length_a   1.000
_cell.length_b   1.000
_cell.length_c   1.000
_cell.angle_alpha   90.00
_cell.angle_beta   90.00
_cell.angle_gamma   90.00
#
_symmetry.space_group_name_H-M   'P 1'
#
loop_
_entity.id
_entity.type
_entity.pdbx_description
1 polymer ?
#
loop_
_entity_poly.entity_id
_entity_poly.type
_entity_poly.pdbx_seq_one_letter_code
_entity_poly.pdbx_strand_id
1 'polypeptide(L)'
;MTPPATPLPSIKASQINPPPDWALLQRQLISLLEQAGDLATEKYARSDGQVYHIFDVDDAYESRSMRGIFYALGGDRRFLDIAKREYDAITWIYGDERVLPAGAPPHPMYMPQLHNEYWNLSVPFNADWFHMGEGNQMFYDFGVADPTNPANRERARKFAAMYIGEDPNAPNWDPEHKIIRSPLHGGAGPFLSCRQHQGMIHKSLEVSDHVHLVRNFLDRGSLGDFG
;
A
#
# COMPACT_ATOMS: atom_id res chain seq x y z
N MET A 1 3.21 35.52 -5.68
CA MET A 1 2.51 35.55 -6.99
C MET A 1 2.35 34.11 -7.45
N THR A 2 1.13 33.60 -7.56
CA THR A 2 0.86 32.29 -8.16
C THR A 2 1.21 32.37 -9.65
N PRO A 3 2.03 31.47 -10.22
CA PRO A 3 2.28 31.48 -11.65
C PRO A 3 0.95 31.33 -12.42
N PRO A 4 0.80 31.99 -13.58
CA PRO A 4 -0.39 31.83 -14.40
C PRO A 4 -0.54 30.35 -14.78
N ALA A 5 -1.75 29.81 -14.61
CA ALA A 5 -2.05 28.44 -14.97
C ALA A 5 -1.75 28.23 -16.45
N THR A 6 -0.89 27.27 -16.79
CA THR A 6 -0.68 26.86 -18.17
C THR A 6 -2.00 26.36 -18.74
N PRO A 7 -2.50 26.91 -19.88
CA PRO A 7 -3.72 26.41 -20.48
C PRO A 7 -3.56 24.93 -20.82
N LEU A 8 -4.53 24.11 -20.42
CA LEU A 8 -4.52 22.67 -20.70
C LEU A 8 -4.56 22.44 -22.23
N PRO A 9 -3.78 21.49 -22.76
CA PRO A 9 -3.88 21.10 -24.16
C PRO A 9 -5.33 20.72 -24.51
N SER A 10 -5.84 21.22 -25.63
CA SER A 10 -7.15 20.83 -26.14
C SER A 10 -7.02 19.88 -27.32
N ILE A 11 -7.79 18.80 -27.28
CA ILE A 11 -7.89 17.81 -28.36
C ILE A 11 -9.33 17.88 -28.86
N LYS A 12 -9.53 18.09 -30.17
CA LYS A 12 -10.85 18.11 -30.80
C LYS A 12 -10.97 16.93 -31.76
N ALA A 13 -11.92 16.03 -31.49
CA ALA A 13 -12.28 14.99 -32.45
C ALA A 13 -12.91 15.61 -33.70
N SER A 14 -12.45 15.17 -34.88
CA SER A 14 -12.92 15.67 -36.19
C SER A 14 -13.65 14.61 -37.02
N GLN A 15 -13.58 13.34 -36.61
CA GLN A 15 -14.13 12.20 -37.33
C GLN A 15 -14.72 11.18 -36.36
N ILE A 16 -15.74 10.45 -36.80
CA ILE A 16 -16.34 9.31 -36.09
C ILE A 16 -16.04 8.06 -36.91
N ASN A 17 -15.44 7.06 -36.28
CA ASN A 17 -15.18 5.75 -36.86
C ASN A 17 -15.85 4.67 -36.01
N PRO A 18 -16.21 3.50 -36.59
CA PRO A 18 -16.62 2.36 -35.78
C PRO A 18 -15.48 1.97 -34.81
N PRO A 19 -15.81 1.47 -33.61
CA PRO A 19 -14.78 1.04 -32.67
C PRO A 19 -13.98 -0.12 -33.27
N PRO A 20 -12.63 -0.11 -33.16
CA PRO A 20 -11.81 -1.23 -33.60
C PRO A 20 -12.07 -2.46 -32.72
N ASP A 21 -11.80 -3.65 -33.26
CA ASP A 21 -12.09 -4.93 -32.58
C ASP A 21 -11.48 -5.03 -31.18
N TRP A 22 -10.26 -4.52 -30.99
CA TRP A 22 -9.60 -4.54 -29.68
C TRP A 22 -10.39 -3.77 -28.61
N ALA A 23 -11.09 -2.69 -28.98
CA ALA A 23 -11.87 -1.88 -28.04
C ALA A 23 -13.14 -2.63 -27.60
N LEU A 24 -13.75 -3.38 -28.53
CA LEU A 24 -14.87 -4.26 -28.20
C LEU A 24 -14.45 -5.39 -27.27
N LEU A 25 -13.32 -6.03 -27.54
CA LEU A 25 -12.75 -7.08 -26.68
C LEU A 25 -12.37 -6.54 -25.30
N GLN A 26 -11.79 -5.34 -25.22
CA GLN A 26 -11.48 -4.69 -23.93
C GLN A 26 -12.76 -4.46 -23.11
N ARG A 27 -13.85 -3.99 -23.73
CA ARG A 27 -15.13 -3.82 -23.03
C ARG A 27 -15.72 -5.15 -22.55
N GLN A 28 -15.63 -6.20 -23.36
CA GLN A 28 -16.07 -7.54 -22.94
C GLN A 28 -15.24 -8.07 -21.77
N LEU A 29 -13.91 -7.87 -21.79
CA LEU A 29 -13.03 -8.23 -20.68
C LEU A 29 -13.39 -7.47 -19.40
N ILE A 30 -13.62 -6.15 -19.48
CA ILE A 30 -14.05 -5.36 -18.33
C ILE A 30 -15.36 -5.91 -17.75
N SER A 31 -16.36 -6.19 -18.59
CA SER A 31 -17.64 -6.76 -18.13
C SER A 31 -17.52 -8.16 -17.52
N LEU A 32 -16.54 -8.96 -17.95
CA LEU A 32 -16.24 -10.25 -17.32
C LEU A 32 -15.55 -10.06 -15.97
N LEU A 33 -14.58 -9.16 -15.89
CA LEU A 33 -13.88 -8.82 -14.66
C LEU A 33 -14.83 -8.24 -13.60
N GLU A 34 -15.81 -7.44 -14.02
CA GLU A 34 -16.86 -6.92 -13.13
C GLU A 34 -17.65 -8.06 -12.46
N GLN A 35 -18.04 -9.10 -13.22
CA GLN A 35 -18.74 -10.27 -12.67
C GLN A 35 -17.84 -11.08 -11.73
N ALA A 36 -16.60 -11.34 -12.13
CA ALA A 36 -15.65 -12.08 -11.32
C ALA A 36 -15.28 -11.33 -10.02
N GLY A 37 -15.12 -10.01 -10.11
CA GLY A 37 -14.79 -9.14 -8.99
C GLY A 37 -15.91 -9.06 -7.96
N ASP A 38 -17.18 -9.04 -8.37
CA ASP A 38 -18.31 -9.11 -7.45
C ASP A 38 -18.32 -10.43 -6.68
N LEU A 39 -18.20 -11.56 -7.39
CA LEU A 39 -18.14 -12.89 -6.79
C LEU A 39 -16.96 -13.03 -5.81
N ALA A 40 -15.78 -12.51 -6.17
CA ALA A 40 -14.62 -12.52 -5.30
C ALA A 40 -14.85 -11.66 -4.03
N THR A 41 -15.48 -10.49 -4.18
CA THR A 41 -15.80 -9.61 -3.05
C THR A 41 -16.79 -10.29 -2.10
N GLU A 42 -17.89 -10.84 -2.63
CA GLU A 42 -18.90 -11.54 -1.84
C GLU A 42 -18.34 -12.75 -1.09
N LYS A 43 -17.46 -13.51 -1.75
CA LYS A 43 -16.89 -14.74 -1.18
C LYS A 43 -15.83 -14.46 -0.11
N TYR A 44 -15.01 -13.43 -0.30
CA TYR A 44 -13.79 -13.21 0.51
C TYR A 44 -13.81 -11.95 1.36
N ALA A 45 -14.92 -11.22 1.40
CA ALA A 45 -15.09 -10.08 2.29
C ALA A 45 -16.51 -9.99 2.85
N ARG A 46 -16.60 -9.37 4.02
CA ARG A 46 -17.86 -8.95 4.65
C ARG A 46 -18.40 -7.70 3.96
N SER A 47 -19.70 -7.44 4.15
CA SER A 47 -20.34 -6.22 3.67
C SER A 47 -19.76 -4.94 4.28
N ASP A 48 -19.12 -5.04 5.45
CA ASP A 48 -18.40 -3.98 6.15
C ASP A 48 -16.95 -3.79 5.65
N GLY A 49 -16.49 -4.60 4.68
CA GLY A 49 -15.16 -4.53 4.08
C GLY A 49 -14.09 -5.41 4.73
N GLN A 50 -14.40 -6.05 5.86
CA GLN A 50 -13.43 -6.94 6.51
C GLN A 50 -13.20 -8.19 5.65
N VAL A 51 -11.93 -8.50 5.38
CA VAL A 51 -11.50 -9.61 4.52
C VAL A 51 -11.33 -10.92 5.31
N TYR A 52 -11.52 -12.06 4.64
CA TYR A 52 -11.40 -13.40 5.25
C TYR A 52 -10.15 -14.14 4.78
N HIS A 53 -9.68 -15.09 5.61
CA HIS A 53 -8.63 -16.07 5.28
C HIS A 53 -7.27 -15.47 4.96
N ILE A 54 -6.93 -14.37 5.64
CA ILE A 54 -5.66 -13.66 5.44
C ILE A 54 -4.91 -13.58 6.76
N PHE A 55 -3.59 -13.73 6.71
CA PHE A 55 -2.74 -13.87 7.90
C PHE A 55 -2.05 -12.56 8.30
N ASP A 56 -1.48 -11.83 7.35
CA ASP A 56 -0.78 -10.56 7.57
C ASP A 56 -1.43 -9.39 6.82
N VAL A 57 -0.92 -8.18 7.06
CA VAL A 57 -1.52 -6.95 6.55
C VAL A 57 -1.20 -6.74 5.06
N ASP A 58 -0.05 -7.21 4.62
CA ASP A 58 0.38 -7.15 3.22
C ASP A 58 -0.48 -8.06 2.34
N ASP A 59 -0.70 -9.33 2.69
CA ASP A 59 -1.66 -10.20 1.98
C ASP A 59 -3.05 -9.53 1.90
N ALA A 60 -3.45 -8.82 2.96
CA ALA A 60 -4.76 -8.20 3.08
C ALA A 60 -4.93 -7.06 2.08
N TYR A 61 -3.93 -6.18 1.98
CA TYR A 61 -3.92 -5.12 0.97
C TYR A 61 -3.66 -5.66 -0.44
N GLU A 62 -2.72 -6.60 -0.61
CA GLU A 62 -2.32 -7.15 -1.91
C GLU A 62 -3.49 -7.86 -2.59
N SER A 63 -4.23 -8.71 -1.86
CA SER A 63 -5.40 -9.42 -2.39
C SER A 63 -6.52 -8.51 -2.89
N ARG A 64 -6.49 -7.21 -2.52
CA ARG A 64 -7.46 -6.17 -2.88
C ARG A 64 -6.87 -5.07 -3.75
N SER A 65 -5.59 -5.17 -4.07
CA SER A 65 -4.90 -4.28 -4.98
C SER A 65 -5.56 -4.28 -6.36
N MET A 66 -5.23 -3.28 -7.17
CA MET A 66 -5.71 -3.11 -8.54
C MET A 66 -7.19 -2.76 -8.73
N ARG A 67 -8.03 -2.79 -7.69
CA ARG A 67 -9.45 -2.39 -7.82
C ARG A 67 -9.61 -0.91 -8.16
N GLY A 68 -8.75 -0.06 -7.60
CA GLY A 68 -8.76 1.37 -7.89
C GLY A 68 -8.29 1.67 -9.32
N ILE A 69 -7.19 1.05 -9.78
CA ILE A 69 -6.75 1.21 -11.18
C ILE A 69 -7.76 0.59 -12.16
N PHE A 70 -8.43 -0.51 -11.80
CA PHE A 70 -9.48 -1.11 -12.63
C PHE A 70 -10.62 -0.13 -12.89
N TYR A 71 -11.08 0.58 -11.85
CA TYR A 71 -12.03 1.68 -12.01
C TYR A 71 -11.48 2.78 -12.94
N ALA A 72 -10.24 3.23 -12.72
CA ALA A 72 -9.62 4.27 -13.54
C ALA A 72 -9.50 3.87 -15.03
N LEU A 73 -9.36 2.57 -15.32
CA LEU A 73 -9.33 2.01 -16.67
C LEU A 73 -10.73 1.84 -17.31
N GLY A 74 -11.80 2.19 -16.61
CA GLY A 74 -13.18 2.19 -17.12
C GLY A 74 -14.06 1.05 -16.61
N GLY A 75 -13.65 0.37 -15.53
CA GLY A 75 -14.53 -0.49 -14.74
C GLY A 75 -15.57 0.32 -13.96
N ASP A 76 -16.64 -0.36 -13.52
CA ASP A 76 -17.70 0.25 -12.72
C ASP A 76 -17.17 0.93 -11.43
N ARG A 77 -17.76 2.09 -11.08
CA ARG A 77 -17.42 2.85 -9.87
C ARG A 77 -17.54 2.05 -8.58
N ARG A 78 -18.41 1.03 -8.53
CA ARG A 78 -18.53 0.18 -7.34
C ARG A 78 -17.20 -0.43 -6.91
N PHE A 79 -16.27 -0.70 -7.83
CA PHE A 79 -14.96 -1.25 -7.48
C PHE A 79 -14.08 -0.27 -6.72
N LEU A 80 -14.18 1.03 -7.02
CA LEU A 80 -13.53 2.08 -6.23
C LEU A 80 -14.14 2.16 -4.83
N ASP A 81 -15.47 2.06 -4.72
CA ASP A 81 -16.16 2.13 -3.43
C ASP A 81 -15.86 0.89 -2.56
N ILE A 82 -15.82 -0.30 -3.16
CA ILE A 82 -15.38 -1.54 -2.51
C ILE A 82 -13.94 -1.39 -2.03
N ALA A 83 -13.02 -0.94 -2.89
CA ALA A 83 -11.61 -0.80 -2.54
C ALA A 83 -11.40 0.15 -1.36
N LYS A 84 -12.06 1.31 -1.35
CA LYS A 84 -11.97 2.25 -0.21
C LYS A 84 -12.47 1.63 1.08
N ARG A 85 -13.63 0.96 1.03
CA ARG A 85 -14.22 0.30 2.21
C ARG A 85 -13.32 -0.82 2.74
N GLU A 86 -12.79 -1.68 1.87
CA GLU A 86 -11.88 -2.76 2.26
C GLU A 86 -10.56 -2.18 2.81
N TYR A 87 -9.99 -1.15 2.19
CA TYR A 87 -8.78 -0.49 2.70
C TYR A 87 -8.98 0.07 4.10
N ASP A 88 -10.09 0.78 4.36
CA ASP A 88 -10.40 1.31 5.68
C ASP A 88 -10.60 0.19 6.71
N ALA A 89 -11.28 -0.91 6.32
CA ALA A 89 -11.49 -2.06 7.19
C ALA A 89 -10.18 -2.79 7.52
N ILE A 90 -9.31 -3.01 6.55
CA ILE A 90 -7.97 -3.61 6.74
C ILE A 90 -7.14 -2.72 7.66
N THR A 91 -7.06 -1.43 7.34
CA THR A 91 -6.29 -0.46 8.14
C THR A 91 -6.74 -0.43 9.60
N TRP A 92 -8.05 -0.52 9.84
CA TRP A 92 -8.60 -0.60 11.19
C TRP A 92 -8.34 -1.95 11.88
N ILE A 93 -8.48 -3.08 11.16
CA ILE A 93 -8.24 -4.42 11.73
C ILE A 93 -6.78 -4.58 12.18
N TYR A 94 -5.83 -4.10 11.39
CA TYR A 94 -4.40 -4.28 11.67
C TYR A 94 -3.76 -3.13 12.47
N GLY A 95 -4.52 -2.09 12.80
CA GLY A 95 -4.07 -0.97 13.64
C GLY A 95 -3.90 -1.35 15.12
N ASP A 96 -2.82 -0.86 15.73
CA ASP A 96 -2.59 -0.93 17.18
C ASP A 96 -3.53 -0.04 18.00
N GLU A 97 -4.11 0.98 17.37
CA GLU A 97 -5.13 1.85 17.96
C GLU A 97 -6.54 1.24 17.95
N ARG A 98 -6.74 0.05 17.35
CA ARG A 98 -8.09 -0.52 17.23
C ARG A 98 -8.65 -0.90 18.59
N VAL A 99 -9.96 -0.67 18.75
CA VAL A 99 -10.73 -1.13 19.91
C VAL A 99 -11.74 -2.17 19.46
N LEU A 100 -11.56 -3.43 19.87
CA LEU A 100 -12.53 -4.49 19.57
C LEU A 100 -13.77 -4.38 20.47
N PRO A 101 -14.97 -4.60 19.93
CA PRO A 101 -16.17 -4.82 20.75
C PRO A 101 -15.97 -6.01 21.70
N ALA A 102 -16.54 -5.91 22.90
CA ALA A 102 -16.54 -7.01 23.86
C ALA A 102 -17.15 -8.28 23.24
N GLY A 103 -16.43 -9.41 23.32
CA GLY A 103 -16.88 -10.69 22.79
C GLY A 103 -16.67 -10.89 21.28
N ALA A 104 -16.00 -9.97 20.58
CA ALA A 104 -15.56 -10.22 19.22
C ALA A 104 -14.63 -11.45 19.18
N PRO A 105 -14.90 -12.45 18.32
CA PRO A 105 -14.09 -13.65 18.25
C PRO A 105 -12.69 -13.27 17.78
N PRO A 106 -11.63 -13.75 18.43
CA PRO A 106 -10.31 -13.33 18.05
C PRO A 106 -9.92 -13.88 16.67
N HIS A 107 -9.48 -13.01 15.77
CA HIS A 107 -8.74 -13.39 14.57
C HIS A 107 -7.55 -14.25 15.02
N PRO A 108 -7.32 -15.41 14.39
CA PRO A 108 -6.38 -16.42 14.87
C PRO A 108 -4.93 -15.91 14.97
N MET A 109 -4.57 -14.85 14.23
CA MET A 109 -3.39 -14.03 14.47
C MET A 109 -3.79 -12.58 14.65
N TYR A 110 -3.85 -12.10 15.90
CA TYR A 110 -3.98 -10.69 16.20
C TYR A 110 -2.63 -10.09 16.53
N MET A 111 -1.96 -9.58 15.50
CA MET A 111 -0.80 -8.72 15.67
C MET A 111 -1.13 -7.37 15.05
N PRO A 112 -1.06 -6.27 15.79
CA PRO A 112 -1.27 -4.95 15.21
C PRO A 112 -0.04 -4.57 14.38
N GLN A 113 -0.09 -4.90 13.09
CA GLN A 113 0.98 -4.68 12.12
C GLN A 113 1.01 -3.25 11.58
N LEU A 114 0.05 -2.40 11.96
CA LEU A 114 0.01 -1.00 11.63
C LEU A 114 0.06 -0.13 12.89
N HIS A 115 0.88 0.91 12.84
CA HIS A 115 0.95 2.02 13.78
C HIS A 115 0.69 3.31 13.01
N ASN A 116 -0.24 4.14 13.47
CA ASN A 116 -0.64 5.36 12.75
C ASN A 116 -1.03 5.10 11.27
N GLU A 117 -1.80 4.03 11.02
CA GLU A 117 -2.22 3.55 9.68
C GLU A 117 -1.07 3.14 8.74
N TYR A 118 0.15 2.95 9.26
CA TYR A 118 1.31 2.56 8.46
C TYR A 118 2.13 1.47 9.16
N TRP A 119 2.95 0.73 8.42
CA TRP A 119 3.63 -0.48 8.88
C TRP A 119 4.35 -0.34 10.23
N ASN A 120 4.19 -1.34 11.11
CA ASN A 120 4.79 -1.37 12.44
C ASN A 120 5.78 -2.52 12.59
N LEU A 121 7.08 -2.23 12.47
CA LEU A 121 8.14 -3.24 12.56
C LEU A 121 8.44 -3.74 13.97
N SER A 122 7.70 -3.26 14.98
CA SER A 122 7.88 -3.67 16.36
C SER A 122 7.19 -5.01 16.68
N VAL A 123 6.51 -5.63 15.72
CA VAL A 123 5.83 -6.93 15.88
C VAL A 123 6.47 -8.01 14.98
N PRO A 124 6.36 -9.31 15.34
CA PRO A 124 6.79 -10.41 14.47
C PRO A 124 6.04 -10.42 13.13
N PHE A 125 6.67 -11.03 12.10
CA PHE A 125 6.10 -11.15 10.74
C PHE A 125 5.80 -9.82 10.05
N ASN A 126 6.45 -8.74 10.46
CA ASN A 126 6.23 -7.45 9.82
C ASN A 126 7.07 -7.30 8.54
N ALA A 127 6.47 -6.63 7.57
CA ALA A 127 6.93 -6.50 6.20
C ALA A 127 8.20 -5.65 6.02
N ASP A 128 9.15 -6.17 5.25
CA ASP A 128 10.25 -5.39 4.67
C ASP A 128 9.74 -4.46 3.54
N TRP A 129 10.65 -3.72 2.89
CA TRP A 129 10.30 -2.79 1.80
C TRP A 129 9.45 -3.39 0.68
N PHE A 130 9.68 -4.65 0.34
CA PHE A 130 8.96 -5.34 -0.74
C PHE A 130 7.47 -5.50 -0.38
N HIS A 131 7.19 -6.10 0.76
CA HIS A 131 5.83 -6.33 1.25
C HIS A 131 5.11 -5.01 1.60
N MET A 132 5.84 -4.00 2.09
CA MET A 132 5.30 -2.64 2.19
C MET A 132 4.86 -2.11 0.81
N GLY A 133 5.67 -2.37 -0.21
CA GLY A 133 5.38 -2.02 -1.60
C GLY A 133 4.11 -2.68 -2.11
N GLU A 134 3.92 -3.98 -1.84
CA GLU A 134 2.71 -4.74 -2.21
C GLU A 134 1.44 -4.11 -1.62
N GLY A 135 1.43 -3.81 -0.32
CA GLY A 135 0.28 -3.14 0.29
C GLY A 135 0.08 -1.67 -0.15
N ASN A 136 1.16 -0.95 -0.46
CA ASN A 136 1.07 0.43 -0.94
C ASN A 136 0.42 0.56 -2.32
N GLN A 137 0.42 -0.49 -3.17
CA GLN A 137 -0.20 -0.45 -4.49
C GLN A 137 -1.67 -0.05 -4.42
N MET A 138 -2.42 -0.64 -3.47
CA MET A 138 -3.83 -0.32 -3.25
C MET A 138 -4.04 1.17 -2.90
N PHE A 139 -3.15 1.75 -2.10
CA PHE A 139 -3.22 3.16 -1.72
C PHE A 139 -2.89 4.09 -2.89
N TYR A 140 -1.87 3.77 -3.69
CA TYR A 140 -1.48 4.57 -4.85
C TYR A 140 -2.58 4.67 -5.91
N ASP A 141 -3.31 3.57 -6.12
CA ASP A 141 -4.45 3.53 -7.04
C ASP A 141 -5.50 4.61 -6.71
N PHE A 142 -5.70 4.93 -5.44
CA PHE A 142 -6.67 5.94 -5.04
C PHE A 142 -6.30 7.34 -5.51
N GLY A 143 -5.02 7.66 -5.65
CA GLY A 143 -4.58 8.96 -6.18
C GLY A 143 -5.00 9.16 -7.63
N VAL A 144 -4.94 8.11 -8.44
CA VAL A 144 -5.39 8.13 -9.85
C VAL A 144 -6.91 8.04 -9.94
N ALA A 145 -7.53 7.17 -9.14
CA ALA A 145 -8.95 6.88 -9.20
C ALA A 145 -9.84 7.99 -8.60
N ASP A 146 -9.42 8.61 -7.49
CA ASP A 146 -10.13 9.69 -6.83
C ASP A 146 -9.18 10.60 -6.03
N PRO A 147 -8.53 11.56 -6.70
CA PRO A 147 -7.62 12.49 -6.04
C PRO A 147 -8.31 13.47 -5.08
N THR A 148 -9.65 13.47 -5.04
CA THR A 148 -10.43 14.43 -4.24
C THR A 148 -10.81 13.92 -2.86
N ASN A 149 -10.60 12.63 -2.58
CA ASN A 149 -10.93 12.04 -1.29
C ASN A 149 -10.10 12.69 -0.15
N PRO A 150 -10.74 13.33 0.84
CA PRO A 150 -10.04 14.04 1.90
C PRO A 150 -9.24 13.11 2.83
N ALA A 151 -9.75 11.93 3.14
CA ALA A 151 -9.05 10.95 4.00
C ALA A 151 -7.77 10.44 3.33
N ASN A 152 -7.82 10.12 2.04
CA ASN A 152 -6.64 9.67 1.31
C ASN A 152 -5.62 10.78 1.07
N ARG A 153 -6.07 12.03 0.88
CA ARG A 153 -5.16 13.19 0.86
C ARG A 153 -4.46 13.38 2.20
N GLU A 154 -5.15 13.14 3.30
CA GLU A 154 -4.56 13.21 4.63
C GLU A 154 -3.56 12.09 4.87
N ARG A 155 -3.92 10.84 4.55
CA ARG A 155 -2.99 9.69 4.55
C ARG A 155 -1.75 9.97 3.72
N ALA A 156 -1.90 10.52 2.51
CA ALA A 156 -0.76 10.82 1.64
C ALA A 156 0.21 11.83 2.29
N ARG A 157 -0.30 12.89 2.93
CA ARG A 157 0.52 13.85 3.67
C ARG A 157 1.18 13.20 4.88
N LYS A 158 0.39 12.44 5.66
CA LYS A 158 0.86 11.74 6.85
C LYS A 158 1.99 10.77 6.52
N PHE A 159 1.82 9.93 5.50
CA PHE A 159 2.84 8.98 5.05
C PHE A 159 4.06 9.72 4.49
N ALA A 160 3.87 10.80 3.72
CA ALA A 160 5.00 11.60 3.24
C ALA A 160 5.81 12.22 4.40
N ALA A 161 5.13 12.74 5.44
CA ALA A 161 5.75 13.37 6.60
C ALA A 161 6.74 12.43 7.31
N MET A 162 6.46 11.13 7.35
CA MET A 162 7.36 10.10 7.88
C MET A 162 8.70 10.04 7.15
N TYR A 163 8.74 10.40 5.86
CA TYR A 163 9.92 10.26 5.00
C TYR A 163 10.58 11.58 4.58
N ILE A 164 10.05 12.72 5.04
CA ILE A 164 10.65 14.05 4.81
C ILE A 164 11.01 14.77 6.12
N GLY A 165 10.86 14.10 7.26
CA GLY A 165 11.24 14.63 8.58
C GLY A 165 10.21 15.55 9.22
N GLU A 166 8.96 15.52 8.75
CA GLU A 166 7.85 16.32 9.33
C GLU A 166 7.07 15.55 10.41
N ASP A 167 7.20 14.21 10.47
CA ASP A 167 6.62 13.40 11.55
C ASP A 167 7.65 13.10 12.65
N PRO A 168 7.55 13.72 13.84
CA PRO A 168 8.48 13.47 14.95
C PRO A 168 8.32 12.08 15.57
N ASN A 169 7.18 11.41 15.38
CA ASN A 169 6.92 10.07 15.92
C ASN A 169 7.43 8.96 14.99
N ALA A 170 7.68 9.29 13.72
CA ALA A 170 8.26 8.40 12.71
C ALA A 170 9.53 9.00 12.10
N PRO A 171 10.65 9.12 12.85
CA PRO A 171 11.84 9.81 12.40
C PRO A 171 12.66 8.96 11.41
N ASN A 172 12.07 8.56 10.28
CA ASN A 172 12.70 7.70 9.26
C ASN A 172 13.71 8.46 8.41
N TRP A 173 13.58 9.78 8.28
CA TRP A 173 14.45 10.65 7.48
C TRP A 173 15.56 11.29 8.33
N ASP A 174 16.78 11.29 7.81
CA ASP A 174 17.89 12.12 8.31
C ASP A 174 18.00 13.39 7.44
N PRO A 175 17.67 14.59 7.97
CA PRO A 175 17.71 15.82 7.20
C PRO A 175 19.12 16.36 6.93
N GLU A 176 20.13 15.94 7.70
CA GLU A 176 21.52 16.35 7.49
C GLU A 176 22.12 15.56 6.32
N HIS A 177 21.98 14.23 6.38
CA HIS A 177 22.55 13.33 5.39
C HIS A 177 21.64 13.06 4.19
N LYS A 178 20.36 13.46 4.26
CA LYS A 178 19.33 13.24 3.24
C LYS A 178 19.15 11.76 2.88
N ILE A 179 19.05 10.93 3.91
CA ILE A 179 18.88 9.48 3.77
C ILE A 179 17.72 8.96 4.60
N ILE A 180 17.15 7.84 4.17
CA ILE A 180 16.30 7.02 5.02
C ILE A 180 17.20 6.26 6.01
N ARG A 181 16.93 6.39 7.31
CA ARG A 181 17.82 5.95 8.40
C ARG A 181 17.93 4.44 8.58
N SER A 182 17.01 3.67 8.00
CA SER A 182 17.05 2.21 8.01
C SER A 182 16.26 1.63 6.84
N PRO A 183 16.73 0.55 6.18
CA PRO A 183 15.92 -0.20 5.22
C PRO A 183 14.76 -0.96 5.90
N LEU A 184 14.71 -0.95 7.23
CA LEU A 184 13.59 -1.42 8.03
C LEU A 184 13.00 -0.20 8.74
N HIS A 185 11.88 0.30 8.25
CA HIS A 185 11.18 1.46 8.82
C HIS A 185 9.66 1.32 8.73
N GLY A 186 8.93 2.24 9.36
CA GLY A 186 7.49 2.35 9.17
C GLY A 186 6.89 3.49 9.96
N GLY A 187 5.62 3.32 10.35
CA GLY A 187 4.87 4.31 11.13
C GLY A 187 5.48 4.55 12.51
N ALA A 188 6.18 3.55 13.08
CA ALA A 188 6.87 3.66 14.37
C ALA A 188 8.33 4.18 14.26
N GLY A 189 8.76 4.62 13.07
CA GLY A 189 10.12 5.09 12.84
C GLY A 189 11.11 4.01 12.37
N PRO A 190 12.41 4.34 12.31
CA PRO A 190 13.42 3.46 11.76
C PRO A 190 13.83 2.39 12.77
N PHE A 191 13.92 1.15 12.32
CA PHE A 191 14.42 0.05 13.11
C PHE A 191 15.95 0.00 13.04
N LEU A 192 16.62 0.52 14.08
CA LEU A 192 18.08 0.72 14.10
C LEU A 192 18.87 -0.44 14.73
N SER A 193 18.20 -1.35 15.43
CA SER A 193 18.85 -2.46 16.14
C SER A 193 18.18 -3.79 15.79
N CYS A 194 18.72 -4.47 14.79
CA CYS A 194 18.37 -5.85 14.49
C CYS A 194 19.29 -6.82 15.27
N ARG A 195 18.77 -7.44 16.33
CA ARG A 195 19.47 -8.54 17.04
C ARG A 195 19.15 -9.92 16.48
N GLN A 196 17.90 -10.12 16.05
CA GLN A 196 17.36 -11.41 15.55
C GLN A 196 16.27 -11.22 14.48
N HIS A 197 16.06 -9.99 13.98
CA HIS A 197 14.99 -9.71 13.03
C HIS A 197 15.40 -10.23 11.64
N GLN A 198 14.70 -11.27 11.21
CA GLN A 198 14.85 -11.90 9.90
C GLN A 198 14.23 -10.96 8.87
N GLY A 199 15.02 -10.07 8.28
CA GLY A 199 14.56 -9.36 7.08
C GLY A 199 14.26 -10.43 6.02
N MET A 200 13.03 -10.51 5.54
CA MET A 200 12.67 -11.42 4.45
C MET A 200 13.31 -10.89 3.18
N ILE A 201 14.51 -11.36 2.87
CA ILE A 201 15.10 -11.14 1.55
C ILE A 201 14.64 -12.31 0.69
N HIS A 202 13.73 -12.06 -0.24
CA HIS A 202 13.35 -13.06 -1.25
C HIS A 202 14.58 -13.43 -2.07
N LYS A 203 15.10 -14.64 -1.86
CA LYS A 203 16.12 -15.22 -2.72
C LYS A 203 15.61 -16.56 -3.23
N SER A 204 15.37 -16.63 -4.55
CA SER A 204 15.16 -17.89 -5.28
C SER A 204 14.10 -18.82 -4.68
N LEU A 205 12.86 -18.34 -4.54
CA LEU A 205 11.69 -19.13 -4.13
C LEU A 205 11.77 -19.78 -2.73
N GLU A 206 12.84 -19.51 -1.98
CA GLU A 206 13.01 -19.88 -0.58
C GLU A 206 13.19 -18.61 0.26
N VAL A 207 12.41 -18.49 1.33
CA VAL A 207 12.63 -17.48 2.36
C VAL A 207 13.88 -17.94 3.14
N SER A 208 15.03 -17.26 3.00
CA SER A 208 16.26 -17.66 3.71
C SER A 208 16.92 -16.52 4.49
N ASP A 209 17.34 -16.90 5.71
CA ASP A 209 17.80 -16.08 6.82
C ASP A 209 19.20 -15.45 6.61
N HIS A 210 19.28 -14.38 5.83
CA HIS A 210 20.56 -13.75 5.51
C HIS A 210 20.75 -12.35 6.13
N VAL A 211 20.84 -12.31 7.47
CA VAL A 211 21.21 -11.12 8.28
C VAL A 211 22.54 -10.47 7.84
N HIS A 212 23.40 -11.20 7.14
CA HIS A 212 24.66 -10.69 6.62
C HIS A 212 24.50 -9.65 5.50
N LEU A 213 23.34 -9.58 4.83
CA LEU A 213 23.08 -8.56 3.79
C LEU A 213 22.76 -7.18 4.39
N VAL A 214 22.04 -7.13 5.51
CA VAL A 214 21.77 -5.88 6.25
C VAL A 214 23.05 -5.34 6.90
N ARG A 215 23.95 -6.24 7.34
CA ARG A 215 25.27 -5.84 7.85
C ARG A 215 26.09 -5.08 6.81
N ASN A 216 26.02 -5.45 5.54
CA ASN A 216 26.69 -4.69 4.50
C ASN A 216 26.05 -3.31 4.35
N PHE A 217 24.72 -3.19 4.27
CA PHE A 217 24.05 -1.89 4.13
C PHE A 217 24.36 -0.89 5.26
N LEU A 218 24.65 -1.37 6.47
CA LEU A 218 24.98 -0.55 7.65
C LEU A 218 26.49 -0.40 7.89
N ASP A 219 27.34 -1.15 7.20
CA ASP A 219 28.80 -0.99 7.24
C ASP A 219 29.24 0.02 6.18
N ARG A 220 29.73 1.18 6.64
CA ARG A 220 30.28 2.22 5.75
C ARG A 220 31.42 1.71 4.87
N GLY A 221 32.15 0.66 5.28
CA GLY A 221 33.21 0.03 4.49
C GLY A 221 32.71 -0.81 3.32
N SER A 222 31.41 -1.12 3.24
CA SER A 222 30.82 -1.92 2.17
C SER A 222 30.35 -1.09 0.96
N LEU A 223 30.25 0.24 1.12
CA LEU A 223 29.76 1.14 0.08
C LEU A 223 30.73 1.28 -1.09
N GLY A 224 31.96 0.74 -0.99
CA GLY A 224 33.01 0.97 -1.97
C GLY A 224 33.43 2.45 -1.99
N ASP A 225 34.64 2.73 -2.50
CA ASP A 225 35.08 4.11 -2.73
C ASP A 225 34.27 4.74 -3.88
N PHE A 226 33.06 5.21 -3.58
CA PHE A 226 32.48 6.35 -4.28
C PHE A 226 33.00 7.59 -3.55
N GLY A 227 34.05 8.18 -4.11
CA GLY A 227 34.89 9.21 -3.47
C GLY A 227 34.20 10.51 -3.08
#